data_AF-A0A2V6FS40-F1
#
_entry.id   AF-A0A2V6FS40-F1
#
_cell.length_a   1.000
_cell.length_b   1.000
_cell.length_c   1.000
_cell.angle_alpha   90.00
_cell.angle_beta   90.00
_cell.angle_gamma   90.00
#
_symmetry.space_group_name_H-M   'P 1'
#
loop_
_entity.id
_entity.type
_entity.pdbx_description
1 polymer ?
#
loop_
_entity_poly.entity_id
_entity_poly.type
_entity_poly.pdbx_seq_one_letter_code
_entity_poly.pdbx_strand_id
1 'polypeptide(L)'
;MDFAPPTPGQARVIWFAVTALAVAIIAAVVAGAVWGLGKVLHLLSPVLWPLAVAGVLAYLLDPVVDFIQRRGASRTRAILCVFALAAVITLALAGSVVPQVVRETKQLVGKIPGYSLNLQRRVQDWIDNPPKLLRKFLQLQPETSPVTNSVTTTNPETISNPSAPPDSSTNTPSIWSTALDAQTLQSATAWLAKAAPKAGSWLFGQVSRVASWFGVLAGLALIPVYA
;
A
#
# COMPACT_ATOMS: atom_id res chain seq x y z
N MET A 1 66.00 23.80 -26.99
CA MET A 1 65.67 24.86 -26.01
C MET A 1 65.88 24.24 -24.64
N ASP A 2 67.01 24.54 -24.01
CA ASP A 2 67.32 24.10 -22.65
C ASP A 2 66.45 24.90 -21.68
N PHE A 3 65.54 24.22 -20.99
CA PHE A 3 64.79 24.83 -19.90
C PHE A 3 65.69 24.84 -18.66
N ALA A 4 65.78 25.99 -17.98
CA ALA A 4 66.52 26.08 -16.73
C ALA A 4 65.98 25.05 -15.71
N PRO A 5 66.84 24.31 -15.01
CA PRO A 5 66.39 23.30 -14.06
C PRO A 5 65.57 23.96 -12.94
N PRO A 6 64.45 23.34 -12.54
CA PRO A 6 63.61 23.88 -11.48
C PRO A 6 64.39 23.97 -10.17
N THR A 7 64.13 25.03 -9.41
CA THR A 7 64.78 25.24 -8.11
C THR A 7 64.43 24.09 -7.14
N PRO A 8 65.33 23.68 -6.24
CA PRO A 8 65.13 22.50 -5.38
C PRO A 8 63.90 22.61 -4.45
N GLY A 9 63.46 23.83 -4.12
CA GLY A 9 62.22 24.07 -3.39
C GLY A 9 60.96 23.75 -4.20
N GLN A 10 60.96 24.07 -5.50
CA GLN A 10 59.82 23.86 -6.39
C GLN A 10 59.57 22.36 -6.65
N ALA A 11 60.63 21.58 -6.87
CA ALA A 11 60.52 20.13 -7.10
C ALA A 11 59.88 19.38 -5.92
N ARG A 12 60.18 19.81 -4.69
CA ARG A 12 59.64 19.21 -3.47
C ARG A 12 58.14 19.45 -3.33
N VAL A 13 57.67 20.66 -3.65
CA VAL A 13 56.23 20.99 -3.63
C VAL A 13 55.47 20.19 -4.68
N ILE A 14 56.04 19.99 -5.88
CA ILE A 14 55.42 19.19 -6.95
C ILE A 14 55.24 17.74 -6.51
N TRP A 15 56.25 17.13 -5.89
CA TRP A 15 56.17 15.75 -5.38
C TRP A 15 55.14 15.58 -4.25
N PHE A 16 55.08 16.53 -3.31
CA PHE A 16 54.06 16.50 -2.26
C PHE A 16 52.65 16.71 -2.81
N ALA A 17 52.46 17.60 -3.79
CA ALA A 17 51.18 17.81 -4.43
C ALA A 17 50.69 16.56 -5.18
N VAL A 18 51.59 15.87 -5.89
CA VAL A 18 51.27 14.64 -6.64
C VAL A 18 50.85 13.51 -5.68
N THR A 19 51.59 13.30 -4.59
CA THR A 19 51.23 12.26 -3.60
C THR A 19 49.94 12.58 -2.86
N ALA A 20 49.74 13.85 -2.46
CA ALA A 20 48.50 14.29 -1.82
C ALA A 20 47.28 14.14 -2.74
N LEU A 21 47.42 14.49 -4.04
CA LEU A 21 46.36 14.30 -5.02
C LEU A 21 46.01 12.82 -5.22
N ALA A 22 47.01 11.95 -5.31
CA ALA A 22 46.80 10.51 -5.44
C ALA A 22 46.04 9.93 -4.23
N VAL A 23 46.44 10.31 -3.01
CA VAL A 23 45.75 9.89 -1.78
C VAL A 23 44.32 10.42 -1.74
N ALA A 24 44.10 11.68 -2.13
CA ALA A 24 42.77 12.26 -2.19
C ALA A 24 41.85 11.53 -3.18
N ILE A 25 42.35 11.16 -4.36
CA ILE A 25 41.59 10.38 -5.35
C ILE A 25 41.23 9.00 -4.80
N ILE A 26 42.18 8.29 -4.18
CA ILE A 26 41.90 6.98 -3.57
C ILE A 26 40.83 7.10 -2.48
N ALA A 27 40.96 8.09 -1.59
CA ALA A 27 39.97 8.33 -0.55
C ALA A 27 38.58 8.64 -1.13
N ALA A 28 38.52 9.45 -2.19
CA ALA A 28 37.26 9.77 -2.89
C ALA A 28 36.63 8.53 -3.53
N VAL A 29 37.43 7.65 -4.16
CA VAL A 29 36.94 6.39 -4.74
C VAL A 29 36.41 5.47 -3.66
N VAL A 30 37.13 5.32 -2.53
CA VAL A 30 36.67 4.50 -1.40
C VAL A 30 35.38 5.05 -0.81
N ALA A 31 35.30 6.37 -0.57
CA ALA A 31 34.09 7.00 -0.07
C ALA A 31 32.91 6.83 -1.05
N GLY A 32 33.15 6.99 -2.35
CA GLY A 32 32.16 6.74 -3.39
C GLY A 32 31.69 5.29 -3.44
N ALA A 33 32.60 4.33 -3.29
CA ALA A 33 32.27 2.91 -3.24
C ALA A 33 31.44 2.56 -2.00
N VAL A 34 31.81 3.07 -0.83
CA VAL A 34 31.04 2.87 0.41
C VAL A 34 29.66 3.50 0.31
N TRP A 35 29.57 4.72 -0.23
CA TRP A 35 28.29 5.41 -0.44
C TRP A 35 27.40 4.67 -1.44
N GLY A 36 27.97 4.24 -2.56
CA GLY A 36 27.28 3.46 -3.59
C GLY A 36 26.79 2.11 -3.05
N LEU A 37 27.65 1.39 -2.33
CA LEU A 37 27.30 0.12 -1.70
C LEU A 37 26.19 0.31 -0.65
N GLY A 38 26.25 1.36 0.16
CA GLY A 38 25.20 1.71 1.11
C GLY A 38 23.86 2.00 0.42
N LYS A 39 23.88 2.70 -0.73
CA LYS A 39 22.69 2.93 -1.56
C LYS A 39 22.12 1.62 -2.08
N VAL A 40 22.95 0.73 -2.62
CA VAL A 40 22.53 -0.59 -3.11
C VAL A 40 21.94 -1.41 -1.96
N LEU A 41 22.60 -1.49 -0.81
CA LEU A 41 22.08 -2.19 0.38
C LEU A 41 20.75 -1.62 0.86
N HIS A 42 20.55 -0.31 0.79
CA HIS A 42 19.25 0.29 1.11
C HIS A 42 18.17 -0.19 0.13
N LEU A 43 18.45 -0.18 -1.17
CA LEU A 43 17.51 -0.68 -2.18
C LEU A 43 17.26 -2.20 -2.06
N LEU A 44 18.26 -2.96 -1.61
CA LEU A 44 18.17 -4.40 -1.40
C LEU A 44 17.61 -4.76 -0.02
N SER A 45 17.56 -3.83 0.94
CA SER A 45 17.08 -4.07 2.30
C SER A 45 15.70 -4.75 2.34
N PRO A 46 14.70 -4.35 1.53
CA PRO A 46 13.41 -5.05 1.45
C PRO A 46 13.49 -6.49 0.96
N VAL A 47 14.55 -6.84 0.21
CA VAL A 47 14.80 -8.18 -0.34
C VAL A 47 15.72 -8.99 0.59
N LEU A 48 16.55 -8.34 1.41
CA LEU A 48 17.42 -8.99 2.40
C LEU A 48 16.60 -9.78 3.42
N TRP A 49 15.49 -9.21 3.91
CA TRP A 49 14.61 -9.91 4.85
C TRP A 49 14.05 -11.23 4.31
N PRO A 50 13.34 -11.26 3.15
CA PRO A 50 12.85 -12.52 2.60
C PRO A 50 13.98 -13.47 2.19
N LEU A 51 15.12 -12.96 1.72
CA LEU A 51 16.29 -13.81 1.41
C LEU A 51 16.87 -14.46 2.68
N ALA A 52 16.97 -13.70 3.78
CA ALA A 52 17.44 -14.21 5.07
C ALA A 52 16.49 -15.28 5.62
N VAL A 53 15.18 -15.03 5.57
CA VAL A 53 14.16 -16.02 5.97
C VAL A 53 14.27 -17.28 5.11
N ALA A 54 14.42 -17.14 3.80
CA ALA A 54 14.60 -18.28 2.89
C ALA A 54 15.89 -19.06 3.20
N GLY A 55 16.99 -18.38 3.49
CA GLY A 55 18.26 -19.01 3.88
C GLY A 55 18.15 -19.79 5.20
N VAL A 56 17.51 -19.20 6.21
CA VAL A 56 17.22 -19.88 7.49
C VAL A 56 16.32 -21.09 7.26
N LEU A 57 15.26 -20.95 6.47
CA LEU A 57 14.37 -22.07 6.12
C LEU A 57 15.13 -23.17 5.38
N ALA A 58 15.95 -22.84 4.39
CA ALA A 58 16.74 -23.80 3.64
C ALA A 58 17.68 -24.58 4.56
N TYR A 59 18.38 -23.88 5.46
CA TYR A 59 19.24 -24.51 6.45
C TYR A 59 18.46 -25.46 7.40
N LEU A 60 17.25 -25.07 7.79
CA LEU A 60 16.36 -25.94 8.60
C LEU A 60 15.81 -27.13 7.82
N LEU A 61 15.77 -27.04 6.49
CA LEU A 61 15.17 -28.04 5.62
C LEU A 61 16.18 -29.06 5.12
N ASP A 62 17.46 -28.71 5.05
CA ASP A 62 18.57 -29.64 4.79
C ASP A 62 18.51 -30.92 5.65
N PRO A 63 18.32 -30.88 7.00
CA PRO A 63 18.20 -32.10 7.78
C PRO A 63 16.95 -32.93 7.44
N VAL A 64 15.87 -32.28 6.98
CA VAL A 64 14.64 -32.96 6.52
C VAL A 64 14.89 -33.66 5.19
N VAL A 65 15.61 -33.01 4.27
CA VAL A 65 16.06 -33.60 3.00
C VAL A 65 16.97 -34.81 3.27
N ASP A 66 17.94 -34.66 4.16
CA ASP A 66 18.87 -35.73 4.54
C ASP A 66 18.15 -36.93 5.17
N PHE A 67 17.13 -36.68 6.01
CA PHE A 67 16.31 -37.74 6.60
C PHE A 67 15.54 -38.53 5.52
N ILE A 68 15.04 -37.84 4.49
CA ILE A 68 14.35 -38.46 3.34
C ILE A 68 15.35 -39.21 2.45
N GLN A 69 16.56 -38.66 2.26
CA GLN A 69 17.60 -39.27 1.46
C GLN A 69 18.12 -40.57 2.10
N ARG A 70 18.21 -40.62 3.44
CA ARG A 70 18.54 -41.83 4.22
C ARG A 70 17.52 -42.96 4.04
N ARG A 71 16.27 -42.67 3.62
CA ARG A 71 15.26 -43.68 3.25
C ARG A 71 15.45 -44.25 1.82
N GLY A 72 16.52 -43.88 1.12
CA GLY A 72 16.84 -44.40 -0.22
C GLY A 72 16.25 -43.59 -1.37
N ALA A 73 15.76 -42.36 -1.11
CA ALA A 73 15.29 -41.47 -2.17
C ALA A 73 16.46 -40.81 -2.91
N SER A 74 16.42 -40.76 -4.24
CA SER A 74 17.37 -39.96 -5.02
C SER A 74 17.23 -38.48 -4.67
N ARG A 75 18.34 -37.72 -4.72
CA ARG A 75 18.41 -36.30 -4.34
C ARG A 75 17.26 -35.46 -4.93
N THR A 76 16.92 -35.72 -6.19
CA THR A 76 15.80 -35.07 -6.90
C THR A 76 14.44 -35.35 -6.28
N ARG A 77 14.17 -36.60 -5.86
CA ARG A 77 12.91 -36.99 -5.21
C ARG A 77 12.78 -36.39 -3.82
N ALA A 78 13.88 -36.26 -3.08
CA ALA A 78 13.89 -35.61 -1.78
C ALA A 78 13.52 -34.12 -1.89
N ILE A 79 14.12 -33.40 -2.84
CA ILE A 79 13.79 -32.00 -3.14
C ILE A 79 12.32 -31.84 -3.54
N LEU A 80 11.83 -32.67 -4.46
CA LEU A 80 10.43 -32.68 -4.89
C LEU A 80 9.45 -32.92 -3.74
N CYS A 81 9.77 -33.86 -2.85
CA CYS A 81 8.93 -34.19 -1.70
C CYS A 81 8.87 -33.03 -0.69
N VAL A 82 9.99 -32.35 -0.46
CA VAL A 82 10.07 -31.17 0.40
C VAL A 82 9.30 -29.99 -0.17
N PHE A 83 9.43 -29.71 -1.47
CA PHE A 83 8.61 -28.69 -2.14
C PHE A 83 7.12 -29.02 -2.09
N ALA A 84 6.76 -30.29 -2.30
CA ALA A 84 5.37 -30.73 -2.19
C ALA A 84 4.83 -30.53 -0.77
N LEU A 85 5.61 -30.89 0.26
CA LEU A 85 5.23 -30.68 1.66
C LEU A 85 5.06 -29.19 1.98
N ALA A 86 6.00 -28.34 1.57
CA ALA A 86 5.91 -26.89 1.75
C ALA A 86 4.69 -26.28 1.03
N ALA A 87 4.40 -26.76 -0.18
CA ALA A 87 3.21 -26.35 -0.94
C ALA A 87 1.92 -26.75 -0.22
N VAL A 88 1.82 -27.99 0.28
CA VAL A 88 0.67 -28.48 1.05
C VAL A 88 0.47 -27.65 2.33
N ILE A 89 1.54 -27.38 3.08
CA ILE A 89 1.47 -26.55 4.28
C ILE A 89 0.97 -25.14 3.93
N THR A 90 1.54 -24.52 2.90
CA THR A 90 1.15 -23.18 2.45
C THR A 90 -0.32 -23.13 2.02
N LEU A 91 -0.77 -24.14 1.26
CA LEU A 91 -2.15 -24.25 0.80
C LEU A 91 -3.12 -24.48 1.97
N ALA A 92 -2.75 -25.32 2.94
CA ALA A 92 -3.54 -25.55 4.14
C ALA A 92 -3.65 -24.27 5.00
N LEU A 93 -2.54 -23.54 5.16
CA LEU A 93 -2.51 -22.29 5.91
C LEU A 93 -3.38 -21.23 5.22
N ALA A 94 -3.22 -21.04 3.91
CA ALA A 94 -4.06 -20.14 3.12
C ALA A 94 -5.54 -20.56 3.21
N GLY A 95 -5.83 -21.86 3.08
CA GLY A 95 -7.16 -22.43 3.21
C GLY A 95 -7.80 -22.23 4.58
N SER A 96 -7.01 -22.04 5.65
CA SER A 96 -7.51 -21.73 7.00
C SER A 96 -7.65 -20.22 7.25
N VAL A 97 -6.64 -19.45 6.89
CA VAL A 97 -6.57 -18.00 7.16
C VAL A 97 -7.59 -17.24 6.31
N VAL A 98 -7.68 -17.54 5.01
CA VAL A 98 -8.58 -16.83 4.09
C VAL A 98 -10.05 -16.91 4.54
N PRO A 99 -10.66 -18.08 4.80
CA PRO A 99 -12.05 -18.12 5.23
C PRO A 99 -12.26 -17.50 6.61
N GLN A 100 -11.27 -17.53 7.49
CA GLN A 100 -11.34 -16.83 8.77
C GLN A 100 -11.44 -15.32 8.58
N VAL A 101 -10.54 -14.74 7.78
CA VAL A 101 -10.57 -13.31 7.43
C VAL A 101 -11.89 -12.93 6.76
N VAL A 102 -12.41 -13.78 5.87
CA VAL A 102 -13.71 -13.55 5.22
C VAL A 102 -14.85 -13.58 6.24
N ARG A 103 -14.87 -14.55 7.16
CA ARG A 103 -15.90 -14.61 8.22
C ARG A 103 -15.84 -13.39 9.12
N GLU A 104 -14.65 -12.99 9.55
CA GLU A 104 -14.42 -11.81 10.39
C GLU A 104 -14.87 -10.53 9.66
N THR A 105 -14.52 -10.40 8.38
CA THR A 105 -14.94 -9.26 7.55
C THR A 105 -16.46 -9.25 7.34
N LYS A 106 -17.10 -10.40 7.09
CA LYS A 106 -18.57 -10.50 6.98
C LYS A 106 -19.27 -10.15 8.29
N GLN A 107 -18.71 -10.53 9.44
CA GLN A 107 -19.24 -10.15 10.75
C GLN A 107 -19.08 -8.65 11.03
N LEU A 108 -17.96 -8.06 10.60
CA LEU A 108 -17.76 -6.61 10.66
C LEU A 108 -18.79 -5.89 9.81
N VAL A 109 -18.98 -6.32 8.55
CA VAL A 109 -19.97 -5.75 7.62
C VAL A 109 -21.40 -5.94 8.13
N GLY A 110 -21.73 -7.12 8.66
CA GLY A 110 -23.06 -7.42 9.22
C GLY A 110 -23.39 -6.61 10.48
N LYS A 111 -22.38 -6.10 11.20
CA LYS A 111 -22.57 -5.22 12.37
C LYS A 111 -22.63 -3.74 12.01
N ILE A 112 -22.26 -3.33 10.79
CA ILE A 112 -22.40 -1.96 10.28
C ILE A 112 -23.81 -1.37 10.49
N PRO A 113 -24.94 -2.06 10.22
CA PRO A 113 -26.27 -1.50 10.44
C PRO A 113 -26.58 -1.22 11.92
N GLY A 114 -25.92 -1.90 12.87
CA GLY A 114 -26.01 -1.56 14.29
C GLY A 114 -25.12 -0.36 14.67
N TYR A 115 -23.99 -0.20 13.99
CA TYR A 115 -23.16 1.00 14.15
C TYR A 115 -23.86 2.24 13.62
N SER A 116 -24.61 2.18 12.51
CA SER A 116 -25.32 3.34 11.96
C SER A 116 -26.40 3.88 12.92
N LEU A 117 -27.17 3.01 13.58
CA LEU A 117 -28.16 3.41 14.60
C LEU A 117 -27.50 4.08 15.82
N ASN A 118 -26.37 3.56 16.28
CA ASN A 118 -25.62 4.14 17.40
C ASN A 118 -24.85 5.41 16.99
N LEU A 119 -24.42 5.50 15.73
CA LEU A 119 -23.83 6.70 15.15
C LEU A 119 -24.86 7.82 15.07
N GLN A 120 -26.10 7.52 14.64
CA GLN A 120 -27.16 8.51 14.61
C GLN A 120 -27.43 9.07 16.01
N ARG A 121 -27.54 8.21 17.04
CA ARG A 121 -27.70 8.65 18.42
C ARG A 121 -26.50 9.46 18.93
N ARG A 122 -25.27 9.01 18.69
CA ARG A 122 -24.06 9.75 19.10
C ARG A 122 -23.90 11.09 18.39
N VAL A 123 -24.30 11.17 17.12
CA VAL A 123 -24.30 12.42 16.35
C VAL A 123 -25.40 13.35 16.88
N GLN A 124 -26.59 12.82 17.18
CA GLN A 124 -27.66 13.58 17.83
C GLN A 124 -27.20 14.14 19.18
N ASP A 125 -26.64 13.30 20.06
CA ASP A 125 -26.12 13.70 21.37
C ASP A 125 -24.99 14.73 21.26
N TRP A 126 -24.14 14.62 20.23
CA TRP A 126 -23.06 15.59 19.96
C TRP A 126 -23.59 16.93 19.43
N ILE A 127 -24.66 16.92 18.63
CA ILE A 127 -25.36 18.13 18.16
C ILE A 127 -26.07 18.81 19.34
N ASP A 128 -26.72 18.03 20.20
CA ASP A 128 -27.46 18.54 21.36
C ASP A 128 -26.51 19.04 22.47
N ASN A 129 -25.32 18.42 22.58
CA ASN A 129 -24.25 18.84 23.49
C ASN A 129 -22.97 19.16 22.71
N PRO A 130 -22.94 20.30 21.98
CA PRO A 130 -21.76 20.65 21.19
C PRO A 130 -20.57 20.81 22.15
N PRO A 131 -19.41 20.23 21.81
CA PRO A 131 -18.25 20.23 22.68
C PRO A 131 -17.85 21.67 23.01
N LYS A 132 -17.28 21.87 24.21
CA LYS A 132 -16.92 23.21 24.73
C LYS A 132 -16.06 24.02 23.75
N LEU A 133 -15.28 23.35 22.90
CA LEU A 133 -14.53 23.96 21.79
C LEU A 133 -15.46 24.62 20.76
N LEU A 134 -16.50 23.94 20.27
CA LEU A 134 -17.48 24.52 19.34
C LEU A 134 -18.24 25.68 19.99
N ARG A 135 -18.63 25.53 21.27
CA ARG A 135 -19.27 26.62 22.01
C ARG A 135 -18.37 27.84 22.09
N LYS A 136 -17.07 27.65 22.30
CA LYS A 136 -16.07 28.72 22.32
C LYS A 136 -15.98 29.39 20.94
N PHE A 137 -15.93 28.64 19.84
CA PHE A 137 -15.89 29.21 18.49
C PHE A 137 -17.18 29.94 18.09
N LEU A 138 -18.36 29.44 18.47
CA LEU A 138 -19.64 30.12 18.25
C LEU A 138 -19.78 31.38 19.12
N GLN A 139 -19.29 31.35 20.37
CA GLN A 139 -19.28 32.51 21.27
C GLN A 139 -18.20 33.54 20.90
N LEU A 140 -17.16 33.14 20.17
CA LEU A 140 -16.17 34.03 19.58
C LEU A 140 -16.68 34.78 18.34
N GLN A 141 -17.96 34.63 18.00
CA GLN A 141 -18.65 35.47 17.02
C GLN A 141 -19.62 36.47 17.70
N PRO A 142 -19.14 37.52 18.40
CA PRO A 142 -19.94 38.70 18.67
C PRO A 142 -19.67 39.80 17.62
N GLU A 143 -20.77 40.39 17.14
CA GLU A 143 -20.88 41.74 16.59
C GLU A 143 -20.41 42.03 15.15
N THR A 144 -21.33 41.88 14.19
CA THR A 144 -21.66 43.03 13.32
C THR A 144 -23.16 43.28 13.42
N SER A 145 -23.49 44.44 13.98
CA SER A 145 -24.78 44.87 14.50
C SER A 145 -25.85 45.18 13.40
N PRO A 146 -27.02 45.78 13.74
CA PRO A 146 -28.35 45.32 13.37
C PRO A 146 -28.89 45.92 12.05
N VAL A 147 -29.82 45.21 11.39
CA VAL A 147 -30.82 45.87 10.53
C VAL A 147 -32.21 45.31 10.84
N THR A 148 -32.99 46.20 11.43
CA THR A 148 -34.43 46.17 11.71
C THR A 148 -35.23 46.10 10.40
N ASN A 149 -36.19 45.16 10.29
CA ASN A 149 -37.61 45.40 9.98
C ASN A 149 -38.36 44.14 9.49
N SER A 150 -39.23 43.64 10.38
CA SER A 150 -40.66 43.32 10.18
C SER A 150 -41.20 42.93 8.79
N VAL A 151 -41.84 41.76 8.69
CA VAL A 151 -43.25 41.54 8.24
C VAL A 151 -43.69 40.16 8.80
N THR A 152 -44.46 40.11 9.89
CA THR A 152 -45.93 39.84 9.95
C THR A 152 -46.36 38.48 9.39
N THR A 153 -46.93 37.60 10.23
CA THR A 153 -48.24 36.97 9.96
C THR A 153 -48.92 36.54 11.28
N THR A 154 -50.16 37.00 11.35
CA THR A 154 -51.25 36.91 12.33
C THR A 154 -51.84 35.50 12.47
N ASN A 155 -52.32 35.14 13.66
CA ASN A 155 -53.17 33.96 13.97
C ASN A 155 -54.64 34.45 14.02
N PRO A 156 -55.70 33.75 13.51
CA PRO A 156 -56.33 32.64 14.26
C PRO A 156 -57.20 31.58 13.46
N GLU A 157 -57.49 30.46 14.13
CA GLU A 157 -58.77 29.67 14.16
C GLU A 157 -59.25 28.67 13.05
N THR A 158 -59.59 27.44 13.54
CA THR A 158 -60.85 26.65 13.34
C THR A 158 -61.00 25.56 12.23
N ILE A 159 -61.03 24.29 12.71
CA ILE A 159 -61.88 23.09 12.42
C ILE A 159 -62.14 22.65 10.96
N SER A 160 -61.86 21.35 10.64
CA SER A 160 -62.79 20.36 10.03
C SER A 160 -62.11 19.01 9.66
N ASN A 161 -62.62 17.91 10.20
CA ASN A 161 -62.39 16.48 9.84
C ASN A 161 -63.50 16.04 8.82
N PRO A 162 -63.59 14.81 8.22
CA PRO A 162 -62.67 13.65 8.04
C PRO A 162 -62.58 13.11 6.58
N SER A 163 -61.60 12.25 6.25
CA SER A 163 -61.78 10.95 5.52
C SER A 163 -60.46 10.32 4.98
N ALA A 164 -60.31 9.00 5.23
CA ALA A 164 -59.43 7.98 4.61
C ALA A 164 -57.93 7.84 5.05
N PRO A 165 -57.46 6.62 5.45
CA PRO A 165 -56.05 6.25 5.61
C PRO A 165 -55.54 5.41 4.40
N PRO A 166 -54.24 5.04 4.25
CA PRO A 166 -53.03 5.39 4.98
C PRO A 166 -51.84 5.73 4.02
N ASP A 167 -51.44 6.99 3.85
CA ASP A 167 -50.28 7.28 2.99
C ASP A 167 -49.02 7.64 3.79
N SER A 168 -48.12 6.67 3.77
CA SER A 168 -46.70 6.73 4.09
C SER A 168 -46.05 8.03 3.64
N SER A 169 -45.73 8.91 4.58
CA SER A 169 -44.67 9.91 4.39
C SER A 169 -43.97 10.16 5.71
N THR A 170 -43.19 9.16 6.13
CA THR A 170 -42.10 9.39 7.06
C THR A 170 -41.14 10.36 6.37
N ASN A 171 -41.13 11.62 6.83
CA ASN A 171 -40.07 12.58 6.55
C ASN A 171 -38.76 12.03 7.15
N THR A 172 -38.13 11.08 6.44
CA THR A 172 -36.73 10.71 6.64
C THR A 172 -35.87 11.68 5.86
N PRO A 173 -34.95 12.43 6.49
CA PRO A 173 -33.97 13.22 5.76
C PRO A 173 -33.12 12.28 4.91
N SER A 174 -33.32 12.34 3.60
CA SER A 174 -32.75 11.44 2.60
C SER A 174 -31.33 11.85 2.21
N ILE A 175 -30.45 12.03 3.21
CA ILE A 175 -29.06 12.46 3.00
C ILE A 175 -28.25 11.40 2.22
N TRP A 176 -28.70 10.14 2.24
CA TRP A 176 -28.02 9.00 1.63
C TRP A 176 -28.49 8.67 0.21
N SER A 177 -29.72 9.04 -0.20
CA SER A 177 -30.18 8.80 -1.58
C SER A 177 -29.56 9.78 -2.57
N THR A 178 -29.26 11.00 -2.15
CA THR A 178 -28.52 12.00 -2.94
C THR A 178 -27.04 11.63 -3.13
N ALA A 179 -26.46 10.84 -2.22
CA ALA A 179 -25.08 10.34 -2.37
C ALA A 179 -24.97 9.15 -3.34
N LEU A 180 -26.05 8.39 -3.52
CA LEU A 180 -26.17 7.23 -4.41
C LEU A 180 -26.87 7.59 -5.74
N ASP A 181 -26.88 8.87 -6.09
CA ASP A 181 -27.53 9.38 -7.30
C ASP A 181 -26.87 8.85 -8.58
N ALA A 182 -27.63 8.78 -9.67
CA ALA A 182 -27.15 8.24 -10.95
C ALA A 182 -25.88 8.96 -11.46
N GLN A 183 -25.66 10.20 -11.02
CA GLN A 183 -24.49 11.01 -11.33
C GLN A 183 -23.20 10.54 -10.61
N THR A 184 -23.29 10.01 -9.38
CA THR A 184 -22.13 9.43 -8.68
C THR A 184 -21.78 8.06 -9.26
N LEU A 185 -22.79 7.29 -9.70
CA LEU A 185 -22.60 6.05 -10.45
C LEU A 185 -22.00 6.31 -11.84
N GLN A 186 -22.39 7.39 -12.52
CA GLN A 186 -21.79 7.78 -13.80
C GLN A 186 -20.33 8.24 -13.64
N SER A 187 -20.00 9.03 -12.61
CA SER A 187 -18.61 9.42 -12.34
C SER A 187 -17.73 8.23 -11.89
N ALA A 188 -18.28 7.33 -11.08
CA ALA A 188 -17.68 6.05 -10.72
C ALA A 188 -17.44 5.14 -11.94
N THR A 189 -18.33 5.20 -12.94
CA THR A 189 -18.17 4.43 -14.18
C THR A 189 -17.20 5.12 -15.15
N ALA A 190 -17.18 6.46 -15.20
CA ALA A 190 -16.30 7.23 -16.08
C ALA A 190 -14.82 7.13 -15.69
N TRP A 191 -14.50 7.21 -14.39
CA TRP A 191 -13.11 7.01 -13.96
C TRP A 191 -12.68 5.55 -14.18
N LEU A 192 -13.60 4.58 -14.02
CA LEU A 192 -13.32 3.16 -14.24
C LEU A 192 -13.13 2.86 -15.73
N ALA A 193 -13.91 3.46 -16.61
CA ALA A 193 -13.72 3.39 -18.06
C ALA A 193 -12.38 3.99 -18.49
N LYS A 194 -11.90 5.03 -17.78
CA LYS A 194 -10.58 5.63 -18.02
C LYS A 194 -9.43 4.83 -17.41
N ALA A 195 -9.66 4.19 -16.26
CA ALA A 195 -8.66 3.43 -15.51
C ALA A 195 -8.50 2.00 -16.01
N ALA A 196 -9.56 1.33 -16.45
CA ALA A 196 -9.56 -0.05 -16.94
C ALA A 196 -8.55 -0.31 -18.07
N PRO A 197 -8.48 0.49 -19.16
CA PRO A 197 -7.51 0.24 -20.23
C PRO A 197 -6.06 0.56 -19.82
N LYS A 198 -5.86 1.50 -18.88
CA LYS A 198 -4.52 1.88 -18.39
C LYS A 198 -3.97 0.86 -17.40
N ALA A 199 -4.83 0.34 -16.51
CA ALA A 199 -4.50 -0.76 -15.62
C ALA A 199 -4.27 -2.06 -16.40
N GLY A 200 -5.10 -2.33 -17.41
CA GLY A 200 -4.93 -3.47 -18.31
C GLY A 200 -3.61 -3.42 -19.06
N SER A 201 -3.29 -2.30 -19.73
CA SER A 201 -2.03 -2.17 -20.47
C SER A 201 -0.79 -2.17 -19.56
N TRP A 202 -0.86 -1.58 -18.37
CA TRP A 202 0.22 -1.69 -17.38
C TRP A 202 0.42 -3.15 -16.92
N LEU A 203 -0.66 -3.87 -16.62
CA LEU A 203 -0.62 -5.25 -16.13
C LEU A 203 -0.15 -6.22 -17.22
N PHE A 204 -0.67 -6.10 -18.43
CA PHE A 204 -0.17 -6.84 -19.60
C PHE A 204 1.31 -6.54 -19.88
N GLY A 205 1.75 -5.30 -19.69
CA GLY A 205 3.16 -4.90 -19.83
C GLY A 205 4.10 -5.44 -18.73
N GLN A 206 3.56 -5.82 -17.56
CA GLN A 206 4.32 -6.53 -16.53
C GLN A 206 4.33 -8.04 -16.80
N VAL A 207 3.19 -8.60 -17.23
CA VAL A 207 3.08 -10.02 -17.59
C VAL A 207 3.95 -10.37 -18.79
N SER A 208 4.04 -9.50 -19.81
CA SER A 208 4.91 -9.73 -20.98
C SER A 208 6.39 -9.70 -20.63
N ARG A 209 6.81 -8.84 -19.68
CA ARG A 209 8.18 -8.79 -19.16
C ARG A 209 8.55 -10.07 -18.44
N VAL A 210 7.64 -10.63 -17.64
CA VAL A 210 7.83 -11.92 -16.98
C VAL A 210 7.81 -13.07 -18.00
N ALA A 211 6.92 -13.04 -18.99
CA ALA A 211 6.85 -14.04 -20.05
C ALA A 211 8.13 -14.08 -20.91
N SER A 212 8.79 -12.93 -21.11
CA SER A 212 10.08 -12.86 -21.80
C SER A 212 11.18 -13.66 -21.08
N TRP A 213 11.19 -13.66 -19.75
CA TRP A 213 12.13 -14.49 -18.96
C TRP A 213 11.84 -15.98 -19.10
N PHE A 214 10.57 -16.38 -19.21
CA PHE A 214 10.21 -17.77 -19.47
C PHE A 214 10.64 -18.24 -20.85
N GLY A 215 10.56 -17.38 -21.88
CA GLY A 215 11.08 -17.70 -23.21
C GLY A 215 12.60 -17.90 -23.23
N VAL A 216 13.35 -17.08 -22.48
CA VAL A 216 14.81 -17.22 -22.35
C VAL A 216 15.19 -18.46 -21.55
N LEU A 217 14.47 -18.77 -20.46
CA LEU A 217 14.67 -19.99 -19.69
C LEU A 217 14.31 -21.25 -20.49
N ALA A 218 13.23 -21.22 -21.27
CA ALA A 218 12.85 -22.31 -22.16
C ALA A 218 13.87 -22.51 -23.29
N GLY A 219 14.40 -21.42 -23.86
CA GLY A 219 15.46 -21.48 -24.87
C GLY A 219 16.78 -22.05 -24.33
N LEU A 220 17.17 -21.66 -23.11
CA LEU A 220 18.36 -22.20 -22.43
C LEU A 220 18.15 -23.67 -22.01
N ALA A 221 16.94 -24.04 -21.60
CA ALA A 221 16.60 -25.42 -21.22
C ALA A 221 16.46 -26.37 -22.43
N LEU A 222 16.34 -25.86 -23.66
CA LEU A 222 16.30 -26.67 -24.87
C LEU A 222 17.72 -26.99 -25.42
N ILE A 223 18.75 -26.32 -24.90
CA ILE A 223 20.16 -26.47 -25.30
C ILE A 223 20.91 -27.70 -24.72
N PRO A 224 20.43 -28.47 -23.71
CA PRO A 224 21.15 -29.66 -23.24
C PRO A 224 20.35 -30.96 -23.47
N VAL A 225 20.00 -31.30 -24.72
CA VAL A 225 19.51 -32.66 -25.09
C VAL A 225 20.05 -33.13 -26.48
N TYR A 226 21.08 -32.49 -27.04
CA TYR A 226 21.68 -32.91 -28.32
C TYR A 226 23.22 -32.96 -28.31
N ALA A 227 23.82 -33.24 -27.15
CA ALA A 227 25.25 -33.57 -27.03
C ALA A 227 25.41 -34.89 -26.29
#